data_AF-A0A163QTL5-F1
#
_entry.id   AF-A0A163QTL5-F1
#
_cell.length_a   1.000
_cell.length_b   1.000
_cell.length_c   1.000
_cell.angle_alpha   90.00
_cell.angle_beta   90.00
_cell.angle_gamma   90.00
#
_symmetry.space_group_name_H-M   'P 1'
#
loop_
_entity.id
_entity.type
_entity.pdbx_description
1 polymer ?
#
loop_
_entity_poly.entity_id
_entity_poly.type
_entity_poly.pdbx_seq_one_letter_code
_entity_poly.pdbx_strand_id
1 'polypeptide(L)'
;MKKHLVTALVPVLLLGLAGCSSGGGAAGDAPSPTAAVTTDVQTLEVGPEPTPTEISTEDAGAQYLALVEPFNVVAGTWSTVDQNDYAAIRAAAAEVAASQRTFADGLVASEWPASVQPTIDALVSELATETPIFLQIASSTTDQQLIDLTYAIPAQQGNGQKLRILLGLPDVPVS
;
A
#
# COMPACT_ATOMS: atom_id res chain seq x y z
N MET A 1 45.93 -8.32 -9.10
CA MET A 1 46.17 -7.16 -8.23
C MET A 1 44.93 -6.94 -7.38
N LYS A 2 45.05 -7.13 -6.06
CA LYS A 2 43.97 -6.96 -5.07
C LYS A 2 43.78 -5.46 -4.81
N LYS A 3 42.55 -4.97 -4.81
CA LYS A 3 42.20 -3.66 -4.25
C LYS A 3 41.06 -3.86 -3.26
N HIS A 4 41.31 -3.33 -2.06
CA HIS A 4 40.59 -3.58 -0.82
C HIS A 4 39.28 -2.78 -0.71
N LEU A 5 38.34 -3.37 0.04
CA LEU A 5 37.10 -2.79 0.57
C LEU A 5 37.32 -1.43 1.25
N VAL A 6 36.29 -0.57 1.20
CA VAL A 6 35.93 0.31 2.33
C VAL A 6 34.40 0.28 2.51
N THR A 7 33.98 -0.34 3.61
CA THR A 7 32.64 -0.30 4.20
C THR A 7 32.51 0.98 5.02
N ALA A 8 31.43 1.74 4.87
CA ALA A 8 31.07 2.81 5.80
C ALA A 8 29.69 2.49 6.40
N LEU A 9 29.75 1.95 7.62
CA LEU A 9 28.63 1.72 8.53
C LEU A 9 28.44 3.01 9.34
N VAL A 10 27.24 3.60 9.35
CA VAL A 10 26.89 4.70 10.26
C VAL A 10 25.70 4.26 11.11
N PRO A 11 25.91 3.91 12.40
CA PRO A 11 24.85 3.89 13.39
C PRO A 11 24.86 5.21 14.20
N VAL A 12 24.09 5.22 15.31
CA VAL A 12 23.94 6.28 16.34
C VAL A 12 22.81 7.28 15.98
N LEU A 13 21.75 7.50 16.76
CA LEU A 13 21.61 7.66 18.22
C LEU A 13 20.28 7.10 18.77
N LEU A 14 20.37 6.35 19.87
CA LEU A 14 19.31 6.27 20.90
C LEU A 14 19.36 7.54 21.77
N LEU A 15 18.19 8.12 22.05
CA LEU A 15 17.97 9.06 23.15
C LEU A 15 16.67 8.68 23.85
N GLY A 16 16.80 8.11 25.04
CA GLY A 16 15.71 7.98 26.00
C GLY A 16 15.53 9.26 26.80
N LEU A 17 14.30 9.54 27.21
CA LEU A 17 14.01 10.37 28.38
C LEU A 17 12.97 9.64 29.24
N ALA A 18 13.43 9.27 30.42
CA ALA A 18 12.65 8.83 31.57
C ALA A 18 11.86 10.01 32.16
N GLY A 19 10.80 9.72 32.93
CA GLY A 19 10.21 10.73 33.81
C GLY A 19 8.84 10.38 34.40
N CYS A 20 8.82 9.54 35.44
CA CYS A 20 7.72 9.35 36.37
C CYS A 20 7.83 10.41 37.50
N SER A 21 6.76 11.13 37.84
CA SER A 21 6.55 11.89 39.11
C SER A 21 5.17 12.56 39.03
N SER A 22 4.25 12.57 40.01
CA SER A 22 4.23 12.37 41.46
C SER A 22 2.83 11.84 41.83
N GLY A 23 2.61 10.97 42.83
CA GLY A 23 2.83 11.20 44.27
C GLY A 23 1.78 12.21 44.77
N GLY A 24 0.59 11.79 45.20
CA GLY A 24 0.39 11.14 46.51
C GLY A 24 0.41 12.18 47.63
N GLY A 25 -0.72 12.85 47.88
CA GLY A 25 -0.92 13.76 49.01
C GLY A 25 -2.24 13.44 49.71
N ALA A 26 -2.14 12.88 50.91
CA ALA A 26 -3.27 12.60 51.79
C ALA A 26 -3.39 13.66 52.90
N ALA A 27 -4.59 13.70 53.48
CA ALA A 27 -5.02 14.27 54.76
C ALA A 27 -5.57 15.70 54.77
N GLY A 28 -6.90 15.75 54.97
CA GLY A 28 -7.67 16.89 55.46
C GLY A 28 -8.98 16.34 56.03
N ASP A 29 -8.98 16.09 57.34
CA ASP A 29 -10.08 15.57 58.16
C ASP A 29 -11.10 16.69 58.47
N ALA A 30 -12.41 16.41 58.35
CA ALA A 30 -13.49 16.99 59.17
C ALA A 30 -14.86 16.34 58.84
N PRO A 31 -15.71 16.00 59.84
CA PRO A 31 -16.94 15.23 59.63
C PRO A 31 -18.23 16.07 59.53
N SER A 32 -19.20 15.53 58.77
CA SER A 32 -20.67 15.71 58.82
C SER A 32 -21.29 17.06 58.38
N PRO A 33 -22.54 17.12 57.87
CA PRO A 33 -23.60 16.11 57.92
C PRO A 33 -24.21 15.67 56.57
N THR A 34 -24.86 14.51 56.65
CA THR A 34 -25.79 13.88 55.72
C THR A 34 -26.75 14.84 55.03
N ALA A 35 -26.65 14.90 53.69
CA ALA A 35 -27.78 15.07 52.82
C ALA A 35 -27.78 13.89 51.85
N ALA A 36 -28.67 12.91 52.09
CA ALA A 36 -28.93 11.83 51.17
C ALA A 36 -29.63 12.40 49.94
N VAL A 37 -28.85 12.86 48.96
CA VAL A 37 -29.34 13.03 47.60
C VAL A 37 -29.29 11.65 46.98
N THR A 38 -30.44 10.98 46.95
CA THR A 38 -30.64 9.82 46.08
C THR A 38 -30.59 10.35 44.64
N THR A 39 -29.38 10.50 44.11
CA THR A 39 -29.20 10.57 42.67
C THR A 39 -29.46 9.16 42.18
N ASP A 40 -30.64 8.94 41.59
CA ASP A 40 -30.89 7.78 40.74
C ASP A 40 -29.85 7.83 39.63
N VAL A 41 -28.71 7.17 39.85
CA VAL A 41 -27.73 6.91 38.79
C VAL A 41 -28.40 5.85 37.93
N GLN A 42 -29.25 6.31 37.01
CA GLN A 42 -29.55 5.53 35.82
C GLN A 42 -28.21 5.27 35.17
N THR A 43 -27.67 4.08 35.42
CA THR A 43 -26.60 3.52 34.63
C THR A 43 -27.19 3.40 33.25
N LEU A 44 -26.89 4.37 32.39
CA LEU A 44 -27.19 4.27 30.97
C LEU A 44 -26.50 2.99 30.52
N GLU A 45 -27.30 1.98 30.21
CA GLU A 45 -26.83 0.74 29.62
C GLU A 45 -26.20 1.14 28.30
N VAL A 46 -24.87 1.26 28.29
CA VAL A 46 -24.10 1.52 27.08
C VAL A 46 -24.30 0.27 26.23
N GLY A 47 -25.22 0.38 25.25
CA GLY A 47 -25.46 -0.67 24.29
C GLY A 47 -24.13 -1.11 23.67
N PRO A 48 -24.00 -2.39 23.28
CA PRO A 48 -22.75 -2.90 22.73
C PRO A 48 -22.29 -1.99 21.58
N GLU A 49 -21.02 -1.60 21.61
CA GLU A 49 -20.42 -0.85 20.52
C GLU A 49 -20.56 -1.68 19.23
N PRO A 50 -21.01 -1.09 18.12
CA PRO A 50 -21.16 -1.84 16.87
C PRO A 50 -19.80 -2.38 16.45
N THR A 51 -19.71 -3.70 16.25
CA THR A 51 -18.52 -4.31 15.68
C THR A 51 -18.31 -3.74 14.27
N PRO A 52 -17.10 -3.27 13.92
CA PRO A 52 -16.79 -2.87 12.56
C PRO A 52 -17.15 -3.99 11.58
N THR A 53 -17.97 -3.66 10.59
CA THR A 53 -18.33 -4.60 9.52
C THR A 53 -17.28 -4.50 8.42
N GLU A 54 -16.61 -5.60 8.12
CA GLU A 54 -15.70 -5.68 6.98
C GLU A 54 -16.44 -5.46 5.66
N ILE A 55 -15.76 -4.87 4.67
CA ILE A 55 -16.26 -4.77 3.30
C ILE A 55 -16.59 -6.16 2.74
N SER A 56 -17.68 -6.27 1.98
CA SER A 56 -18.03 -7.54 1.34
C SER A 56 -17.04 -7.89 0.23
N THR A 57 -16.88 -9.19 -0.07
CA THR A 57 -16.05 -9.64 -1.19
C THR A 57 -16.54 -9.09 -2.54
N GLU A 58 -17.85 -8.93 -2.71
CA GLU A 58 -18.46 -8.38 -3.92
C GLU A 58 -18.10 -6.89 -4.10
N ASP A 59 -18.25 -6.09 -3.04
CA ASP A 59 -17.91 -4.67 -3.07
C ASP A 59 -16.41 -4.46 -3.27
N ALA A 60 -15.57 -5.26 -2.61
CA ALA A 60 -14.13 -5.26 -2.82
C ALA A 60 -13.76 -5.67 -4.26
N GLY A 61 -14.49 -6.61 -4.86
CA GLY A 61 -14.36 -6.99 -6.26
C GLY A 61 -14.65 -5.83 -7.21
N ALA A 62 -15.76 -5.12 -7.00
CA ALA A 62 -16.13 -3.94 -7.77
C ALA A 62 -15.10 -2.81 -7.63
N GLN A 63 -14.62 -2.57 -6.41
CA GLN A 63 -13.57 -1.59 -6.12
C GLN A 63 -12.27 -1.93 -6.85
N TYR A 64 -11.81 -3.18 -6.78
CA TYR A 64 -10.63 -3.62 -7.52
C TYR A 64 -10.76 -3.39 -9.03
N LEU A 65 -11.92 -3.73 -9.62
CA LEU A 65 -12.16 -3.53 -11.04
C LEU A 65 -12.09 -2.05 -11.44
N ALA A 66 -12.69 -1.17 -10.64
CA ALA A 66 -12.65 0.27 -10.88
C ALA A 66 -11.22 0.85 -10.81
N LEU A 67 -10.37 0.28 -9.94
CA LEU A 67 -8.97 0.68 -9.79
C LEU A 67 -8.09 0.16 -10.92
N VAL A 68 -8.28 -1.09 -11.35
CA VAL A 68 -7.39 -1.75 -12.32
C VAL A 68 -7.73 -1.41 -13.77
N GLU A 69 -8.97 -1.04 -14.09
CA GLU A 69 -9.40 -0.77 -15.46
C GLU A 69 -8.57 0.34 -16.15
N PRO A 70 -8.36 1.54 -15.54
CA PRO A 70 -7.52 2.57 -16.14
C PRO A 70 -6.07 2.11 -16.35
N PHE A 71 -5.55 1.30 -15.43
CA PHE A 71 -4.21 0.73 -15.55
C PHE A 71 -4.11 -0.25 -16.72
N ASN A 72 -5.08 -1.15 -16.86
CA ASN A 72 -5.12 -2.13 -17.95
C ASN A 72 -5.21 -1.47 -19.33
N VAL A 73 -5.90 -0.33 -19.47
CA VAL A 73 -5.94 0.43 -20.72
C VAL A 73 -4.53 0.90 -21.10
N VAL A 74 -3.80 1.51 -20.17
CA VAL A 74 -2.44 2.02 -20.40
C VAL A 74 -1.44 0.87 -20.64
N ALA A 75 -1.53 -0.21 -19.85
CA ALA A 75 -0.71 -1.41 -20.04
C ALA A 75 -0.98 -2.08 -21.40
N GLY A 76 -2.23 -2.06 -21.85
CA GLY A 76 -2.62 -2.49 -23.20
C GLY A 76 -1.91 -1.68 -24.28
N THR A 77 -1.86 -0.35 -24.16
CA THR A 77 -1.13 0.51 -25.09
C THR A 77 0.35 0.13 -25.16
N TRP A 78 1.02 -0.06 -24.01
CA TRP A 78 2.42 -0.52 -23.96
C TRP A 78 2.66 -1.80 -24.78
N SER A 79 1.79 -2.80 -24.66
CA SER A 79 1.91 -4.06 -25.40
C SER A 79 1.77 -3.93 -26.92
N THR A 80 1.25 -2.79 -27.41
CA THR A 80 0.95 -2.55 -28.83
C THR A 80 1.87 -1.53 -29.48
N VAL A 81 2.80 -0.92 -28.72
CA VAL A 81 3.79 0.03 -29.27
C VAL A 81 4.70 -0.67 -30.28
N ASP A 82 5.01 0.01 -31.40
CA ASP A 82 6.01 -0.48 -32.36
C ASP A 82 7.36 -0.63 -31.66
N GLN A 83 7.90 -1.85 -31.65
CA GLN A 83 9.16 -2.18 -30.99
C GLN A 83 10.38 -1.46 -31.60
N ASN A 84 10.24 -0.88 -32.79
CA ASN A 84 11.29 -0.08 -33.43
C ASN A 84 11.11 1.43 -33.21
N ASP A 85 9.99 1.87 -32.64
CA ASP A 85 9.76 3.27 -32.29
C ASP A 85 10.18 3.53 -30.84
N TYR A 86 11.49 3.70 -30.64
CA TYR A 86 12.06 3.97 -29.33
C TYR A 86 11.55 5.27 -28.69
N ALA A 87 11.06 6.24 -29.48
CA ALA A 87 10.46 7.45 -28.91
C ALA A 87 9.08 7.14 -28.32
N ALA A 88 8.25 6.38 -29.04
CA ALA A 88 6.96 5.91 -28.54
C ALA A 88 7.11 5.00 -27.32
N ILE A 89 8.12 4.11 -27.28
CA ILE A 89 8.38 3.26 -26.11
C ILE A 89 8.70 4.12 -24.87
N ARG A 90 9.54 5.16 -25.00
CA ARG A 90 9.83 6.05 -23.85
C ARG A 90 8.58 6.78 -23.35
N ALA A 91 7.75 7.26 -24.26
CA ALA A 91 6.48 7.91 -23.91
C ALA A 91 5.52 6.94 -23.19
N ALA A 92 5.32 5.75 -23.76
CA ALA A 92 4.46 4.73 -23.17
C ALA A 92 4.97 4.26 -21.80
N ALA A 93 6.30 4.13 -21.60
CA ALA A 93 6.86 3.80 -20.31
C ALA A 93 6.56 4.86 -19.23
N ALA A 94 6.57 6.14 -19.60
CA ALA A 94 6.19 7.22 -18.68
C ALA A 94 4.72 7.11 -18.25
N GLU A 95 3.83 6.81 -19.20
CA GLU A 95 2.40 6.61 -18.94
C GLU A 95 2.15 5.38 -18.06
N VAL A 96 2.80 4.25 -18.36
CA VAL A 96 2.72 3.04 -17.53
C VAL A 96 3.18 3.35 -16.11
N ALA A 97 4.34 3.99 -15.92
CA ALA A 97 4.83 4.34 -14.58
C ALA A 97 3.86 5.24 -13.81
N ALA A 98 3.25 6.23 -14.48
CA ALA A 98 2.27 7.11 -13.85
C ALA A 98 0.98 6.35 -13.47
N SER A 99 0.53 5.45 -14.32
CA SER A 99 -0.66 4.63 -14.10
C SER A 99 -0.44 3.57 -13.01
N GLN A 100 0.73 2.91 -12.98
CA GLN A 100 1.13 1.99 -11.91
C GLN A 100 1.10 2.66 -10.53
N ARG A 101 1.60 3.90 -10.43
CA ARG A 101 1.55 4.68 -9.19
C ARG A 101 0.12 4.97 -8.77
N THR A 102 -0.69 5.52 -9.67
CA THR A 102 -2.11 5.81 -9.40
C THR A 102 -2.85 4.55 -8.95
N PHE A 103 -2.60 3.42 -9.61
CA PHE A 103 -3.22 2.16 -9.25
C PHE A 103 -2.75 1.66 -7.88
N ALA A 104 -1.44 1.66 -7.61
CA ALA A 104 -0.88 1.26 -6.33
C ALA A 104 -1.39 2.14 -5.18
N ASP A 105 -1.43 3.47 -5.37
CA ASP A 105 -1.95 4.41 -4.39
C ASP A 105 -3.44 4.14 -4.10
N GLY A 106 -4.23 3.85 -5.15
CA GLY A 106 -5.62 3.44 -5.01
C GLY A 106 -5.79 2.13 -4.24
N LEU A 107 -4.93 1.13 -4.49
CA LEU A 107 -4.93 -0.12 -3.73
C LEU A 107 -4.62 0.12 -2.24
N VAL A 108 -3.63 0.95 -1.93
CA VAL A 108 -3.22 1.27 -0.54
C VAL A 108 -4.29 2.09 0.20
N ALA A 109 -4.98 2.99 -0.49
CA ALA A 109 -6.00 3.85 0.11
C ALA A 109 -7.36 3.14 0.32
N SER A 110 -7.50 1.91 -0.17
CA SER A 110 -8.74 1.14 -0.15
C SER A 110 -8.81 0.20 1.06
N GLU A 111 -10.03 -0.06 1.54
CA GLU A 111 -10.28 -1.13 2.51
C GLU A 111 -10.45 -2.46 1.79
N TRP A 112 -9.89 -3.52 2.35
CA TRP A 112 -9.94 -4.88 1.79
C TRP A 112 -10.37 -5.89 2.85
N PRO A 113 -11.03 -6.99 2.46
CA PRO A 113 -11.23 -8.12 3.35
C PRO A 113 -9.88 -8.63 3.87
N ALA A 114 -9.82 -9.03 5.13
CA ALA A 114 -8.55 -9.48 5.75
C ALA A 114 -7.89 -10.66 5.00
N SER A 115 -8.70 -11.52 4.36
CA SER A 115 -8.24 -12.63 3.53
C SER A 115 -7.57 -12.20 2.22
N VAL A 116 -7.85 -10.99 1.75
CA VAL A 116 -7.38 -10.43 0.47
C VAL A 116 -6.14 -9.56 0.65
N GLN A 117 -6.02 -8.88 1.80
CA GLN A 117 -4.95 -7.92 2.10
C GLN A 117 -3.53 -8.42 1.76
N PRO A 118 -3.11 -9.65 2.10
CA PRO A 118 -1.76 -10.11 1.77
C PRO A 118 -1.45 -10.14 0.26
N THR A 119 -2.47 -10.36 -0.58
CA THR A 119 -2.31 -10.36 -2.04
C THR A 119 -2.30 -8.93 -2.59
N ILE A 120 -3.04 -8.00 -1.96
CA ILE A 120 -2.95 -6.56 -2.25
C ILE A 120 -1.53 -6.07 -1.96
N ASP A 121 -0.98 -6.39 -0.80
CA ASP A 121 0.37 -5.99 -0.40
C ASP A 121 1.42 -6.53 -1.39
N ALA A 122 1.27 -7.79 -1.82
CA ALA A 122 2.13 -8.40 -2.82
C ALA A 122 2.04 -7.70 -4.20
N LEU A 123 0.82 -7.34 -4.64
CA LEU A 123 0.62 -6.61 -5.88
C LEU A 123 1.21 -5.19 -5.82
N VAL A 124 1.01 -4.47 -4.71
CA VAL A 124 1.62 -3.15 -4.49
C VAL A 124 3.14 -3.25 -4.50
N SER A 125 3.72 -4.28 -3.88
CA SER A 125 5.17 -4.52 -3.91
C SER A 125 5.71 -4.84 -5.31
N GLU A 126 4.94 -5.57 -6.12
CA GLU A 126 5.26 -5.86 -7.53
C GLU A 126 5.31 -4.56 -8.33
N LEU A 127 4.26 -3.73 -8.25
CA LEU A 127 4.20 -2.42 -8.90
C LEU A 127 5.34 -1.49 -8.44
N ALA A 128 5.66 -1.47 -7.15
CA ALA A 128 6.75 -0.67 -6.59
C ALA A 128 8.14 -1.08 -7.12
N THR A 129 8.30 -2.35 -7.51
CA THR A 129 9.53 -2.86 -8.11
C THR A 129 9.63 -2.48 -9.60
N GLU A 130 8.51 -2.50 -10.32
CA GLU A 130 8.46 -2.23 -11.75
C GLU A 130 8.51 -0.73 -12.09
N THR A 131 7.79 0.10 -11.33
CA THR A 131 7.65 1.54 -11.61
C THR A 131 9.00 2.25 -11.81
N PRO A 132 10.04 2.04 -10.97
CA PRO A 132 11.36 2.64 -11.19
C PRO A 132 12.03 2.24 -12.51
N ILE A 133 11.74 1.05 -13.04
CA ILE A 133 12.30 0.58 -14.31
C ILE A 133 11.64 1.31 -15.47
N PHE A 134 10.31 1.41 -15.46
CA PHE A 134 9.57 2.18 -16.48
C PHE A 134 9.99 3.66 -16.51
N LEU A 135 10.27 4.27 -15.35
CA LEU A 135 10.80 5.64 -15.29
C LEU A 135 12.21 5.76 -15.88
N GLN A 136 13.05 4.75 -15.67
CA GLN A 136 14.38 4.70 -16.28
C GLN A 136 14.28 4.51 -17.80
N ILE A 137 13.35 3.69 -18.28
CA ILE A 137 13.08 3.52 -19.71
C ILE A 137 12.66 4.88 -20.29
N ALA A 138 11.68 5.54 -19.69
CA ALA A 138 11.17 6.84 -20.11
C ALA A 138 12.26 7.93 -20.17
N SER A 139 13.21 7.92 -19.23
CA SER A 139 14.30 8.90 -19.15
C SER A 139 15.59 8.49 -19.86
N SER A 140 15.62 7.31 -20.48
CA SER A 140 16.81 6.82 -21.20
C SER A 140 17.17 7.74 -22.36
N THR A 141 18.45 8.01 -22.55
CA THR A 141 18.94 8.93 -23.60
C THR A 141 19.50 8.20 -24.82
N THR A 142 19.57 6.87 -24.77
CA THR A 142 20.05 6.03 -25.88
C THR A 142 19.14 4.84 -26.08
N ASP A 143 19.11 4.29 -27.29
CA ASP A 143 18.28 3.12 -27.60
C ASP A 143 18.83 1.86 -26.96
N GLN A 144 20.16 1.71 -26.84
CA GLN A 144 20.76 0.58 -26.14
C GLN A 144 20.39 0.57 -24.66
N GLN A 145 20.44 1.73 -23.98
CA GLN A 145 20.01 1.82 -22.58
C GLN A 145 18.53 1.44 -22.40
N LEU A 146 17.67 1.88 -23.32
CA LEU A 146 16.27 1.48 -23.34
C LEU A 146 16.13 -0.03 -23.44
N ILE A 147 16.80 -0.65 -24.40
CA ILE A 147 16.77 -2.10 -24.62
C ILE A 147 17.24 -2.84 -23.36
N ASP A 148 18.38 -2.45 -22.79
CA ASP A 148 18.92 -3.09 -21.59
C ASP A 148 17.93 -3.00 -20.41
N LEU A 149 17.23 -1.88 -20.26
CA LEU A 149 16.23 -1.68 -19.22
C LEU A 149 14.95 -2.50 -19.46
N THR A 150 14.56 -2.75 -20.71
CA THR A 150 13.41 -3.64 -20.98
C THR A 150 13.68 -5.08 -20.53
N TYR A 151 14.92 -5.55 -20.60
CA TYR A 151 15.32 -6.86 -20.05
C TYR A 151 15.40 -6.89 -18.52
N ALA A 152 15.38 -5.72 -17.86
CA ALA A 152 15.37 -5.62 -16.41
C ALA A 152 13.95 -5.70 -15.82
N ILE A 153 12.90 -5.62 -16.64
CA ILE A 153 11.51 -5.75 -16.20
C ILE A 153 11.32 -7.17 -15.62
N PRO A 154 10.91 -7.31 -14.33
CA PRO A 154 10.67 -8.60 -13.72
C PRO A 154 9.57 -9.39 -14.43
N ALA A 155 9.66 -10.72 -14.36
CA ALA A 155 8.52 -11.56 -14.72
C ALA A 155 7.37 -11.32 -13.72
N GLN A 156 6.16 -11.15 -14.25
CA GLN A 156 4.97 -10.98 -13.42
C GLN A 156 4.72 -12.20 -12.55
N GLN A 157 4.29 -11.97 -11.32
CA GLN A 157 4.06 -13.03 -10.32
C GLN A 157 2.61 -13.54 -10.31
N GLY A 158 1.76 -12.99 -11.18
CA GLY A 158 0.35 -13.32 -11.29
C GLY A 158 -0.48 -12.86 -10.09
N ASN A 159 -0.02 -11.88 -9.31
CA ASN A 159 -0.73 -11.42 -8.12
C ASN A 159 -2.09 -10.79 -8.46
N GLY A 160 -2.21 -10.11 -9.60
CA GLY A 160 -3.51 -9.63 -10.11
C GLY A 160 -4.50 -10.77 -10.35
N GLN A 161 -4.05 -11.91 -10.87
CA GLN A 161 -4.93 -13.08 -11.08
C GLN A 161 -5.28 -13.78 -9.76
N LYS A 162 -4.33 -13.91 -8.82
CA LYS A 162 -4.60 -14.41 -7.46
C LYS A 162 -5.65 -13.55 -6.75
N LEU A 163 -5.53 -12.23 -6.89
CA LEU A 163 -6.46 -11.27 -6.31
C LEU A 163 -7.86 -11.44 -6.89
N ARG A 164 -7.99 -11.60 -8.21
CA ARG A 164 -9.28 -11.87 -8.87
C ARG A 164 -9.95 -13.12 -8.31
N ILE A 165 -9.20 -14.21 -8.13
CA ILE A 165 -9.72 -15.45 -7.54
C ILE A 165 -10.25 -15.23 -6.12
N LEU A 166 -9.50 -14.51 -5.27
CA LEU A 166 -9.92 -14.20 -3.89
C LEU A 166 -11.16 -13.30 -3.83
N LEU A 167 -11.34 -12.45 -4.83
CA LEU A 167 -12.49 -11.56 -4.97
C LEU A 167 -13.68 -12.19 -5.72
N GLY A 168 -13.59 -13.47 -6.10
CA GLY A 168 -14.64 -14.15 -6.87
C GLY A 168 -14.83 -13.61 -8.29
N LEU A 169 -13.83 -12.92 -8.84
CA LEU A 169 -13.87 -12.35 -10.18
C LEU A 169 -13.43 -13.38 -11.24
N PRO A 170 -13.90 -13.28 -12.50
CA PRO A 170 -13.50 -14.18 -13.56
C PRO A 170 -12.00 -14.16 -13.83
N ASP A 171 -11.42 -15.30 -14.20
CA ASP A 171 -10.03 -15.38 -14.64
C ASP A 171 -9.80 -14.54 -15.90
N VAL A 172 -8.62 -13.92 -15.99
CA VAL A 172 -8.14 -13.27 -17.20
C VAL A 172 -6.84 -13.93 -17.65
N PRO A 173 -6.59 -14.06 -18.95
CA PRO A 173 -5.30 -14.54 -19.44
C PRO A 173 -4.18 -13.66 -18.89
N VAL A 174 -3.20 -14.29 -18.24
CA VAL A 174 -1.92 -13.64 -17.93
C VAL A 174 -1.06 -13.76 -19.20
N SER A 175 -0.76 -12.61 -19.80
CA SER A 175 0.09 -12.48 -21.00
C SER A 175 1.56 -12.38 -20.62
#